data_AF-A0A1H8KFL3-F1
#
_entry.id   AF-A0A1H8KFL3-F1
#
_cell.length_a   1.000
_cell.length_b   1.000
_cell.length_c   1.000
_cell.angle_alpha   90.00
_cell.angle_beta   90.00
_cell.angle_gamma   90.00
#
_symmetry.space_group_name_H-M   'P 1'
#
loop_
_entity.id
_entity.type
_entity.pdbx_description
1 polymer ?
#
loop_
_entity_poly.entity_id
_entity_poly.type
_entity_poly.pdbx_seq_one_letter_code
_entity_poly.pdbx_strand_id
1 'polypeptide(L)'
;MRKHIRHFILFSYLMFFLFIGLIGMVMYLLNMPSLGTFLQTVSAWSPTFVFLIMFKRIYPADSRLRFIQEQFSVKVEPRILLVSILLPLMVFLGTLGFVIFFYQIPVNQLVITSPVTLLYMLPVHLIAGPLGEELGWRSFLSIELEKKYSLLASAVRVGLIWGFWHLPLWLVSGLAWGPLLVYVSSFLISIVCCSIIIGLLYNKCRNLSIPILVHLLNNYLIGLFTFNMVERLAIYAFFYVIVTVSLILINKHKQCRVGCSQIKKTPK
;
A
#
# COMPACT_ATOMS: atom_id res chain seq x y z
N MET A 1 8.75 -1.99 21.68
CA MET A 1 8.57 -2.70 20.39
C MET A 1 9.55 -3.88 20.41
N ARG A 2 9.11 -5.10 20.08
CA ARG A 2 9.99 -6.30 20.13
C ARG A 2 11.25 -6.06 19.29
N LYS A 3 12.39 -6.59 19.74
CA LYS A 3 13.70 -6.41 19.10
C LYS A 3 13.63 -6.65 17.59
N HIS A 4 13.01 -7.76 17.17
CA HIS A 4 12.89 -8.13 15.76
C HIS A 4 12.14 -7.12 14.89
N ILE A 5 11.09 -6.47 15.40
CA ILE A 5 10.33 -5.46 14.64
C ILE A 5 11.22 -4.24 14.33
N ARG A 6 11.99 -3.77 15.33
CA ARG A 6 12.90 -2.63 15.13
C ARG A 6 14.00 -2.95 14.11
N HIS A 7 14.58 -4.13 14.19
CA HIS A 7 15.62 -4.57 13.26
C HIS A 7 15.07 -4.71 11.84
N PHE A 8 13.88 -5.28 11.69
CA PHE A 8 13.21 -5.38 10.39
C PHE A 8 13.03 -4.00 9.75
N ILE A 9 12.42 -3.05 10.48
CA ILE A 9 12.20 -1.69 9.97
C ILE A 9 13.53 -1.05 9.57
N LEU A 10 14.52 -1.08 10.46
CA LEU A 10 15.83 -0.46 10.21
C LEU A 10 16.51 -1.06 8.98
N PHE A 11 16.54 -2.38 8.85
CA PHE A 11 17.21 -3.03 7.72
C PHE A 11 16.45 -2.87 6.41
N SER A 12 15.11 -2.83 6.44
CA SER A 12 14.31 -2.53 5.23
C SER A 12 14.58 -1.11 4.72
N TYR A 13 14.71 -0.14 5.63
CA TYR A 13 15.08 1.24 5.28
C TYR A 13 16.51 1.29 4.75
N LEU A 14 17.47 0.76 5.50
CA LEU A 14 18.88 0.78 5.10
C LEU A 14 19.09 0.15 3.72
N MET A 15 18.51 -1.02 3.49
CA MET A 15 18.69 -1.72 2.22
C MET A 15 18.02 -0.98 1.07
N PHE A 16 16.84 -0.40 1.26
CA PHE A 16 16.23 0.45 0.24
C PHE A 16 17.08 1.68 -0.08
N PHE A 17 17.60 2.35 0.94
CA PHE A 17 18.41 3.56 0.77
C PHE A 17 19.72 3.24 0.02
N LEU A 18 20.33 2.09 0.32
CA LEU A 18 21.49 1.58 -0.42
C LEU A 18 21.16 1.30 -1.90
N PHE A 19 19.98 0.70 -2.18
CA PHE A 19 19.54 0.50 -3.55
C PHE A 19 19.32 1.82 -4.29
N ILE A 20 18.74 2.85 -3.65
CA ILE A 20 18.59 4.18 -4.28
C ILE A 20 19.95 4.79 -4.62
N GLY A 21 20.93 4.67 -3.73
CA GLY A 21 22.32 5.09 -4.02
C GLY A 21 22.92 4.33 -5.20
N LEU A 22 22.73 3.01 -5.26
CA LEU A 22 23.18 2.17 -6.37
C LEU A 22 22.52 2.56 -7.70
N ILE A 23 21.21 2.80 -7.69
CA ILE A 23 20.46 3.24 -8.88
C ILE A 23 21.02 4.57 -9.39
N GLY A 24 21.23 5.54 -8.49
CA GLY A 24 21.83 6.83 -8.85
C GLY A 24 23.24 6.67 -9.46
N MET A 25 24.07 5.82 -8.86
CA MET A 25 25.42 5.51 -9.37
C MET A 25 25.37 4.86 -10.75
N VAL A 26 24.51 3.86 -10.96
CA VAL A 26 24.34 3.18 -12.25
C VAL A 26 23.84 4.14 -13.33
N MET A 27 22.85 4.97 -13.00
CA MET A 27 22.32 5.98 -13.93
C MET A 27 23.39 7.00 -14.31
N TYR A 28 24.21 7.44 -13.35
CA TYR A 28 25.27 8.41 -13.59
C TYR A 28 26.44 7.83 -14.40
N LEU A 29 26.91 6.63 -14.08
CA LEU A 29 28.11 6.03 -14.68
C LEU A 29 27.83 5.32 -16.00
N LEU A 30 26.71 4.60 -16.10
CA LEU A 30 26.41 3.73 -17.23
C LEU A 30 25.36 4.32 -18.19
N ASN A 31 24.60 5.32 -17.74
CA ASN A 31 23.50 5.93 -18.49
C ASN A 31 22.55 4.87 -19.12
N MET A 32 22.18 3.85 -18.32
CA MET A 32 21.29 2.76 -18.74
C MET A 32 19.93 2.83 -18.02
N PRO A 33 18.92 3.52 -18.58
CA PRO A 33 17.61 3.68 -17.95
C PRO A 33 16.89 2.36 -17.67
N SER A 34 16.99 1.38 -18.57
CA SER A 34 16.35 0.07 -18.41
C SER A 34 16.87 -0.68 -17.18
N LEU A 35 18.19 -0.64 -16.95
CA LEU A 35 18.82 -1.20 -15.76
C LEU A 35 18.39 -0.42 -14.50
N GLY A 36 18.27 0.91 -14.59
CA GLY A 36 17.72 1.74 -13.53
C GLY A 36 16.31 1.32 -13.11
N THR A 37 15.39 1.14 -14.06
CA THR A 37 14.01 0.69 -13.80
C THR A 37 13.95 -0.71 -13.20
N PHE A 38 14.81 -1.62 -13.69
CA PHE A 38 14.94 -2.96 -13.12
C PHE A 38 15.41 -2.91 -11.66
N LEU A 39 16.45 -2.13 -11.36
CA LEU A 39 16.97 -1.97 -10.00
C LEU A 39 15.96 -1.27 -9.08
N GLN A 40 15.17 -0.32 -9.59
CA GLN A 40 14.05 0.27 -8.83
C GLN A 40 13.03 -0.80 -8.44
N THR A 41 12.66 -1.67 -9.38
CA THR A 41 11.76 -2.80 -9.09
C THR A 41 12.35 -3.71 -8.01
N VAL A 42 13.63 -4.08 -8.12
CA VAL A 42 14.32 -4.90 -7.09
C VAL A 42 14.37 -4.19 -5.74
N SER A 43 14.58 -2.87 -5.72
CA SER A 43 14.64 -2.08 -4.48
C SER A 43 13.31 -2.09 -3.72
N ALA A 44 12.19 -2.12 -4.42
CA ALA A 44 10.86 -2.23 -3.82
C ALA A 44 10.66 -3.54 -3.05
N TRP A 45 11.41 -4.60 -3.39
CA TRP A 45 11.35 -5.88 -2.67
C TRP A 45 12.11 -5.89 -1.35
N SER A 46 12.69 -4.75 -0.96
CA SER A 46 13.51 -4.66 0.24
C SER A 46 12.86 -5.16 1.56
N PRO A 47 11.61 -4.84 1.90
CA PRO A 47 10.95 -5.43 3.07
C PRO A 47 10.84 -6.95 2.96
N THR A 48 10.55 -7.52 1.79
CA THR A 48 10.48 -8.98 1.62
C THR A 48 11.84 -9.63 1.77
N PHE A 49 12.88 -9.12 1.11
CA PHE A 49 14.22 -9.71 1.26
C PHE A 49 14.71 -9.65 2.70
N VAL A 50 14.54 -8.50 3.38
CA VAL A 50 14.91 -8.37 4.80
C VAL A 50 14.13 -9.35 5.68
N PHE A 51 12.81 -9.49 5.45
CA PHE A 51 12.01 -10.47 6.15
C PHE A 51 12.54 -11.91 5.95
N LEU A 52 12.82 -12.30 4.70
CA LEU A 52 13.31 -13.65 4.38
C LEU A 52 14.70 -13.92 4.94
N ILE A 53 15.60 -12.94 4.92
CA ILE A 53 16.92 -13.01 5.55
C ILE A 53 16.78 -13.22 7.06
N MET A 54 15.92 -12.42 7.70
CA MET A 54 15.69 -12.50 9.15
C MET A 54 14.81 -13.68 9.55
N PHE A 55 14.17 -14.38 8.61
CA PHE A 55 13.10 -15.35 8.88
C PHE A 55 13.47 -16.38 9.95
N LYS A 56 14.61 -17.06 9.81
CA LYS A 56 15.05 -18.10 10.75
C LYS A 56 15.41 -17.55 12.14
N ARG A 57 15.73 -16.25 12.24
CA ARG A 57 15.93 -15.56 13.51
C ARG A 57 14.61 -15.21 14.21
N ILE A 58 13.55 -15.03 13.43
CA ILE A 58 12.21 -14.66 13.92
C ILE A 58 11.40 -15.94 14.22
N TYR A 59 11.44 -16.91 13.31
CA TYR A 59 10.74 -18.20 13.36
C TYR A 59 11.75 -19.35 13.18
N PRO A 60 12.48 -19.75 14.23
CA PRO A 60 13.53 -20.77 14.13
C PRO A 60 13.02 -22.15 13.68
N ALA A 61 11.87 -22.56 14.21
CA ALA A 61 11.27 -23.86 13.99
C ALA A 61 10.47 -23.96 12.67
N ASP A 62 10.08 -22.84 12.06
CA ASP A 62 9.25 -22.85 10.85
C ASP A 62 10.07 -22.93 9.56
N SER A 63 9.42 -23.44 8.50
CA SER A 63 9.92 -23.36 7.14
C SER A 63 9.45 -22.09 6.45
N ARG A 64 10.35 -21.41 5.73
CA ARG A 64 10.04 -20.21 4.92
C ARG A 64 8.93 -20.49 3.92
N LEU A 65 9.03 -21.60 3.20
CA LEU A 65 8.07 -21.96 2.16
C LEU A 65 6.69 -22.24 2.76
N ARG A 66 6.65 -22.98 3.87
CA ARG A 66 5.40 -23.29 4.59
C ARG A 66 4.71 -22.00 5.06
N PHE A 67 5.47 -21.10 5.67
CA PHE A 67 4.94 -19.82 6.11
C PHE A 67 4.33 -19.02 4.96
N ILE A 68 5.01 -18.95 3.81
CA ILE A 68 4.50 -18.24 2.62
C ILE A 68 3.23 -18.90 2.10
N GLN A 69 3.19 -20.23 1.99
CA GLN A 69 2.00 -20.98 1.56
C GLN A 69 0.80 -20.71 2.48
N GLU A 70 1.04 -20.68 3.79
CA GLU A 70 0.00 -20.38 4.77
C GLU A 70 -0.61 -18.99 4.57
N GLN A 71 0.16 -18.00 4.10
CA GLN A 71 -0.35 -16.65 3.79
C GLN A 71 -1.41 -16.63 2.69
N PHE A 72 -1.49 -17.66 1.85
CA PHE A 72 -2.46 -17.75 0.74
C PHE A 72 -3.49 -18.87 0.94
N SER A 73 -3.40 -19.60 2.05
CA SER A 73 -4.17 -20.82 2.30
C SER A 73 -5.66 -20.58 2.57
N VAL A 74 -6.01 -19.46 3.20
CA VAL A 74 -7.40 -19.18 3.59
C VAL A 74 -8.21 -18.76 2.37
N LYS A 75 -9.37 -19.38 2.14
CA LYS A 75 -10.24 -19.02 1.01
C LYS A 75 -10.72 -17.57 1.13
N VAL A 76 -10.67 -16.85 0.02
CA VAL A 76 -11.16 -15.47 -0.05
C VAL A 76 -12.65 -15.48 -0.39
N GLU A 77 -13.47 -14.91 0.50
CA GLU A 77 -14.88 -14.72 0.20
C GLU A 77 -15.07 -13.73 -0.96
N PRO A 78 -15.97 -14.02 -1.93
CA PRO A 78 -16.22 -13.12 -3.07
C PRO A 78 -16.59 -11.69 -2.65
N ARG A 79 -17.27 -11.53 -1.51
CA ARG A 79 -17.62 -10.22 -0.96
C ARG A 79 -16.38 -9.41 -0.57
N ILE A 80 -15.39 -10.05 0.06
CA ILE A 80 -14.15 -9.37 0.47
C ILE A 80 -13.36 -8.98 -0.78
N LEU A 81 -13.29 -9.88 -1.76
CA LEU A 81 -12.67 -9.61 -3.05
C LEU A 81 -13.32 -8.40 -3.75
N LEU A 82 -14.65 -8.40 -3.85
CA LEU A 82 -15.41 -7.31 -4.47
C LEU A 82 -15.16 -5.98 -3.75
N VAL A 83 -15.23 -5.94 -2.41
CA VAL A 83 -14.95 -4.71 -1.65
C VAL A 83 -13.51 -4.25 -1.86
N SER A 84 -12.54 -5.17 -1.95
CA SER A 84 -11.13 -4.84 -2.22
C SER A 84 -10.92 -4.17 -3.58
N ILE A 85 -11.79 -4.46 -4.55
CA ILE A 85 -11.78 -3.82 -5.88
C ILE A 85 -12.52 -2.47 -5.84
N LEU A 86 -13.70 -2.44 -5.22
CA LEU A 86 -14.55 -1.26 -5.22
C LEU A 86 -13.95 -0.09 -4.44
N LEU A 87 -13.23 -0.33 -3.34
CA LEU A 87 -12.67 0.77 -2.53
C LEU A 87 -11.64 1.61 -3.30
N PRO A 88 -10.56 1.05 -3.91
CA PRO A 88 -9.66 1.82 -4.76
C PRO A 88 -10.36 2.45 -5.96
N LEU A 89 -11.32 1.72 -6.57
CA LEU A 89 -12.06 2.23 -7.72
C LEU A 89 -12.89 3.48 -7.38
N MET A 90 -13.51 3.53 -6.19
CA MET A 90 -14.23 4.72 -5.74
C MET A 90 -13.29 5.93 -5.55
N VAL A 91 -12.07 5.72 -5.04
CA VAL A 91 -11.07 6.79 -4.91
C VAL A 91 -10.67 7.32 -6.28
N PHE A 92 -10.39 6.41 -7.23
CA PHE A 92 -10.07 6.75 -8.61
C PHE A 92 -11.19 7.52 -9.30
N LEU A 93 -12.42 6.99 -9.28
CA LEU A 93 -13.57 7.61 -9.93
C LEU A 93 -13.94 8.95 -9.30
N GLY A 94 -13.84 9.08 -7.98
CA GLY A 94 -14.03 10.36 -7.29
C GLY A 94 -13.01 11.40 -7.74
N THR A 95 -11.74 11.01 -7.79
CA THR A 95 -10.65 11.88 -8.26
C THR A 95 -10.85 12.29 -9.72
N LEU A 96 -11.18 11.35 -10.60
CA LEU A 96 -11.44 11.60 -12.01
C LEU A 96 -12.63 12.55 -12.19
N GLY A 97 -13.75 12.29 -11.50
CA GLY A 97 -14.93 13.14 -11.55
C GLY A 97 -14.67 14.56 -11.05
N PHE A 98 -13.88 14.70 -9.98
CA PHE A 98 -13.47 16.01 -9.46
C PHE A 98 -12.64 16.77 -10.50
N VAL A 99 -11.65 16.13 -11.10
CA VAL A 99 -10.79 16.79 -12.09
C VAL A 99 -11.59 17.22 -13.32
N ILE A 100 -12.47 16.35 -13.83
CA ILE A 100 -13.36 16.70 -14.97
C ILE A 100 -14.23 17.90 -14.61
N PHE A 101 -14.86 17.90 -13.43
CA PHE A 101 -15.80 18.94 -13.04
C PHE A 101 -15.13 20.30 -12.80
N PHE A 102 -13.97 20.33 -12.14
CA PHE A 102 -13.33 21.60 -11.78
C PHE A 102 -12.37 22.12 -12.85
N TYR A 103 -11.69 21.24 -13.58
CA TYR A 103 -10.70 21.63 -14.58
C TYR A 103 -11.25 21.58 -16.01
N GLN A 104 -12.44 21.00 -16.23
CA GLN A 104 -13.10 20.95 -17.53
C GLN A 104 -12.25 20.28 -18.62
N ILE A 105 -11.39 19.33 -18.23
CA ILE A 105 -10.50 18.58 -19.13
C ILE A 105 -11.21 17.28 -19.57
N PRO A 106 -11.20 16.94 -20.86
CA PRO A 106 -11.83 15.71 -21.34
C PRO A 106 -11.08 14.46 -20.86
N VAL A 107 -11.81 13.36 -20.64
CA VAL A 107 -11.29 12.10 -20.07
C VAL A 107 -10.09 11.54 -20.81
N ASN A 108 -10.09 11.60 -22.14
CA ASN A 108 -9.01 11.09 -22.99
C ASN A 108 -7.67 11.82 -22.81
N GLN A 109 -7.67 13.00 -22.20
CA GLN A 109 -6.46 13.76 -21.83
C GLN A 109 -6.08 13.57 -20.35
N LEU A 110 -6.96 12.98 -19.55
CA LEU A 110 -6.77 12.77 -18.12
C LEU A 110 -6.28 11.37 -17.78
N VAL A 111 -6.59 10.38 -18.62
CA VAL A 111 -6.25 8.98 -18.37
C VAL A 111 -5.70 8.28 -19.60
N ILE A 112 -4.77 7.35 -19.37
CA ILE A 112 -4.29 6.41 -20.38
C ILE A 112 -5.46 5.49 -20.77
N THR A 113 -5.80 5.45 -22.06
CA THR A 113 -6.90 4.63 -22.61
C THR A 113 -6.44 3.53 -23.56
N SER A 114 -5.17 3.52 -23.96
CA SER A 114 -4.59 2.52 -24.87
C SER A 114 -4.70 1.11 -24.28
N PRO A 115 -5.46 0.18 -24.91
CA PRO A 115 -5.62 -1.17 -24.37
C PRO A 115 -4.30 -1.92 -24.20
N VAL A 116 -3.35 -1.74 -25.11
CA VAL A 116 -2.02 -2.36 -25.04
C VAL A 116 -1.24 -1.83 -23.83
N THR A 117 -1.28 -0.51 -23.59
CA THR A 117 -0.60 0.10 -22.46
C THR A 117 -1.23 -0.35 -21.13
N LEU A 118 -2.57 -0.39 -21.07
CA LEU A 118 -3.31 -0.87 -19.90
C LEU A 118 -2.94 -2.32 -19.56
N LEU A 119 -2.89 -3.20 -20.56
CA LEU A 119 -2.49 -4.60 -20.37
C LEU A 119 -1.04 -4.73 -19.90
N TYR A 120 -0.12 -3.93 -20.45
CA TYR A 120 1.29 -3.95 -20.07
C TYR A 120 1.53 -3.41 -18.65
N MET A 121 0.78 -2.39 -18.23
CA MET A 121 0.93 -1.76 -16.91
C MET A 121 0.59 -2.71 -15.76
N LEU A 122 -0.35 -3.64 -15.94
CA LEU A 122 -0.78 -4.58 -14.88
C LEU A 122 0.39 -5.41 -14.28
N PRO A 123 1.13 -6.22 -15.05
CA PRO A 123 2.24 -7.00 -14.51
C PRO A 123 3.36 -6.12 -13.97
N VAL A 124 3.64 -4.97 -14.60
CA VAL A 124 4.67 -4.02 -14.13
C VAL A 124 4.33 -3.49 -12.75
N HIS A 125 3.10 -3.01 -12.54
CA HIS A 125 2.66 -2.52 -11.24
C HIS A 125 2.51 -3.62 -10.20
N LEU A 126 2.28 -4.88 -10.59
CA LEU A 126 2.24 -6.01 -9.66
C LEU A 126 3.63 -6.32 -9.08
N ILE A 127 4.67 -6.34 -9.93
CA ILE A 127 6.03 -6.69 -9.50
C ILE A 127 6.77 -5.51 -8.86
N ALA A 128 6.49 -4.27 -9.29
CA ALA A 128 7.14 -3.06 -8.82
C ALA A 128 6.44 -2.48 -7.57
N GLY A 129 6.26 -3.33 -6.55
CA GLY A 129 5.74 -2.92 -5.25
C GLY A 129 4.90 -4.01 -4.58
N PRO A 130 3.62 -4.18 -4.94
CA PRO A 130 2.66 -5.05 -4.24
C PRO A 130 3.19 -6.45 -3.92
N LEU A 131 3.74 -7.16 -4.91
CA LEU A 131 4.23 -8.52 -4.70
C LEU A 131 5.51 -8.56 -3.84
N GLY A 132 6.37 -7.55 -3.97
CA GLY A 132 7.63 -7.43 -3.25
C GLY A 132 7.52 -6.81 -1.86
N GLU A 133 6.43 -6.10 -1.56
CA GLU A 133 6.30 -5.31 -0.35
C GLU A 133 5.39 -5.96 0.71
N GLU A 134 4.25 -6.49 0.27
CA GLU A 134 3.18 -6.88 1.20
C GLU A 134 3.55 -8.07 2.09
N LEU A 135 4.44 -8.97 1.67
CA LEU A 135 4.91 -10.07 2.54
C LEU A 135 5.63 -9.52 3.79
N GLY A 136 6.52 -8.53 3.62
CA GLY A 136 7.18 -7.90 4.75
C GLY A 136 6.23 -7.02 5.57
N TRP A 137 5.43 -6.18 4.92
CA TRP A 137 4.57 -5.22 5.62
C TRP A 137 3.34 -5.85 6.29
N ARG A 138 2.72 -6.86 5.68
CA ARG A 138 1.45 -7.45 6.18
C ARG A 138 1.66 -8.77 6.87
N SER A 139 2.38 -9.70 6.25
CA SER A 139 2.58 -11.03 6.83
C SER A 139 3.56 -11.03 7.99
N PHE A 140 4.40 -9.99 8.13
CA PHE A 140 5.25 -9.83 9.32
C PHE A 140 4.87 -8.61 10.17
N LEU A 141 5.07 -7.40 9.65
CA LEU A 141 4.97 -6.18 10.48
C LEU A 141 3.55 -5.96 11.03
N SER A 142 2.51 -6.08 10.19
CA SER A 142 1.11 -5.92 10.64
C SER A 142 0.75 -6.94 11.72
N ILE A 143 1.02 -8.23 11.48
CA ILE A 143 0.72 -9.30 12.44
C ILE A 143 1.41 -9.06 13.78
N GLU A 144 2.70 -8.70 13.78
CA GLU A 144 3.43 -8.44 15.03
C GLU A 144 2.94 -7.18 15.76
N LEU A 145 2.50 -6.14 15.04
CA LEU A 145 1.93 -4.95 15.67
C LEU A 145 0.54 -5.23 16.28
N GLU A 146 -0.29 -6.03 15.59
CA GLU A 146 -1.63 -6.43 16.07
C GLU A 146 -1.59 -7.28 17.34
N LYS A 147 -0.46 -7.92 17.67
CA LYS A 147 -0.25 -8.58 18.97
C LYS A 147 -0.20 -7.62 20.16
N LYS A 148 0.00 -6.31 19.91
CA LYS A 148 0.14 -5.29 20.96
C LYS A 148 -0.85 -4.13 20.84
N TYR A 149 -1.28 -3.81 19.63
CA TYR A 149 -2.15 -2.66 19.36
C TYR A 149 -3.45 -3.09 18.71
N SER A 150 -4.49 -2.25 18.81
CA SER A 150 -5.74 -2.47 18.08
C SER A 150 -5.50 -2.49 16.57
N LEU A 151 -6.38 -3.15 15.82
CA LEU A 151 -6.29 -3.26 14.37
C LEU A 151 -6.05 -1.90 13.68
N LEU A 152 -6.82 -0.88 14.06
CA LEU A 152 -6.69 0.46 13.50
C LEU A 152 -5.34 1.11 13.86
N ALA A 153 -4.90 0.99 15.11
CA ALA A 153 -3.61 1.53 15.55
C ALA A 153 -2.43 0.83 14.87
N SER A 154 -2.51 -0.49 14.66
CA SER A 154 -1.53 -1.26 13.89
C SER A 154 -1.49 -0.80 12.44
N ALA A 155 -2.66 -0.68 11.79
CA ALA A 155 -2.73 -0.27 10.39
C ALA A 155 -2.19 1.15 10.14
N VAL A 156 -2.46 2.10 11.05
CA VAL A 156 -1.88 3.45 11.02
C VAL A 156 -0.36 3.39 11.18
N ARG A 157 0.15 2.61 12.14
CA ARG A 157 1.60 2.47 12.35
C ARG A 157 2.30 1.84 11.15
N VAL A 158 1.72 0.79 10.56
CA VAL A 158 2.25 0.22 9.32
C VAL A 158 2.23 1.26 8.20
N GLY A 159 1.14 2.02 8.06
CA GLY A 159 1.02 3.06 7.04
C GLY A 159 2.08 4.16 7.17
N LEU A 160 2.38 4.60 8.39
CA LEU A 160 3.44 5.58 8.64
C LEU A 160 4.83 5.01 8.37
N ILE A 161 5.12 3.80 8.87
CA ILE A 161 6.40 3.13 8.63
C ILE A 161 6.61 2.88 7.13
N TRP A 162 5.56 2.47 6.43
CA TRP A 162 5.60 2.24 5.00
C TRP A 162 5.71 3.54 4.22
N GLY A 163 5.02 4.60 4.64
CA GLY A 163 5.12 5.94 4.06
C GLY A 163 6.54 6.51 4.15
N PHE A 164 7.11 6.57 5.36
CA PHE A 164 8.44 7.13 5.57
C PHE A 164 9.58 6.29 5.00
N TRP A 165 9.33 5.00 4.69
CA TRP A 165 10.29 4.19 3.93
C TRP A 165 10.56 4.79 2.53
N HIS A 166 9.62 5.53 1.95
CA HIS A 166 9.78 6.22 0.67
C HIS A 166 10.56 7.53 0.74
N LEU A 167 11.05 7.95 1.91
CA LEU A 167 11.71 9.23 2.11
C LEU A 167 12.82 9.54 1.08
N PRO A 168 13.72 8.60 0.69
CA PRO A 168 14.74 8.89 -0.32
C PRO A 168 14.14 9.32 -1.66
N LEU A 169 13.01 8.73 -2.06
CA LEU A 169 12.33 9.07 -3.32
C LEU A 169 11.82 10.50 -3.32
N TRP A 170 11.38 11.01 -2.17
CA TRP A 170 10.94 12.40 -2.05
C TRP A 170 12.10 13.37 -2.21
N LEU A 171 13.26 13.03 -1.64
CA LEU A 171 14.47 13.84 -1.70
C LEU A 171 15.05 13.92 -3.12
N VAL A 172 14.90 12.86 -3.93
CA VAL A 172 15.39 12.82 -5.32
C VAL A 172 14.30 13.13 -6.36
N SER A 173 13.13 13.61 -5.94
CA SER A 173 11.99 13.84 -6.83
C SER A 173 12.17 15.01 -7.81
N GLY A 174 13.11 15.92 -7.53
CA GLY A 174 13.31 17.15 -8.31
C GLY A 174 12.24 18.24 -8.11
N LEU A 175 11.28 18.04 -7.19
CA LEU A 175 10.25 19.03 -6.88
C LEU A 175 10.84 20.19 -6.05
N ALA A 176 10.40 21.42 -6.36
CA ALA A 176 10.65 22.57 -5.51
C ALA A 176 9.96 22.42 -4.14
N TRP A 177 10.44 23.14 -3.12
CA TRP A 177 10.00 23.00 -1.72
C TRP A 177 8.48 23.06 -1.53
N GLY A 178 7.79 24.03 -2.14
CA GLY A 178 6.33 24.17 -2.03
C GLY A 178 5.56 22.94 -2.55
N PRO A 179 5.69 22.60 -3.85
CA PRO A 179 5.09 21.39 -4.42
C PRO A 179 5.52 20.10 -3.73
N LEU A 180 6.77 20.01 -3.26
CA LEU A 180 7.27 18.84 -2.53
C LEU A 180 6.52 18.64 -1.21
N LEU A 181 6.24 19.70 -0.44
CA LEU A 181 5.47 19.58 0.81
C LEU A 181 4.04 19.09 0.55
N VAL A 182 3.39 19.59 -0.50
CA VAL A 182 2.05 19.11 -0.91
C VAL A 182 2.11 17.65 -1.34
N TYR A 183 3.11 17.27 -2.12
CA TYR A 183 3.32 15.89 -2.56
C TYR A 183 3.53 14.93 -1.39
N VAL A 184 4.47 15.24 -0.49
CA VAL A 184 4.80 14.38 0.67
C VAL A 184 3.62 14.24 1.62
N SER A 185 2.93 15.33 1.94
CA SER A 185 1.76 15.29 2.82
C SER A 185 0.61 14.49 2.20
N SER A 186 0.30 14.72 0.93
CA SER A 186 -0.75 13.99 0.20
C SER A 186 -0.41 12.50 0.04
N PHE A 187 0.86 12.18 -0.21
CA PHE A 187 1.36 10.81 -0.25
C PHE A 187 1.17 10.11 1.09
N LEU A 188 1.62 10.73 2.19
CA LEU A 188 1.50 10.18 3.54
C LEU A 188 0.04 9.96 3.95
N ILE A 189 -0.85 10.90 3.64
CA ILE A 189 -2.29 10.75 3.89
C ILE A 189 -2.83 9.54 3.11
N SER A 190 -2.52 9.47 1.81
CA SER A 190 -3.01 8.39 0.93
C SER A 190 -2.51 7.02 1.39
N ILE A 191 -1.21 6.88 1.68
CA ILE A 191 -0.62 5.58 2.05
C ILE A 191 -1.08 5.11 3.44
N VAL A 192 -1.31 6.03 4.38
CA VAL A 192 -1.89 5.68 5.68
C VAL A 192 -3.35 5.23 5.51
N CYS A 193 -4.15 5.96 4.72
CA CYS A 193 -5.52 5.58 4.40
C CYS A 193 -5.60 4.21 3.71
N CYS A 194 -4.75 3.98 2.71
CA CYS A 194 -4.62 2.70 2.03
C CYS A 194 -4.23 1.58 3.00
N SER A 195 -3.25 1.82 3.89
CA SER A 195 -2.85 0.85 4.93
C SER A 195 -3.98 0.50 5.89
N ILE A 196 -4.84 1.48 6.26
CA ILE A 196 -6.04 1.23 7.06
C ILE A 196 -7.03 0.33 6.31
N ILE A 197 -7.32 0.65 5.04
CA ILE A 197 -8.22 -0.15 4.21
C ILE A 197 -7.70 -1.59 4.08
N ILE A 198 -6.42 -1.74 3.75
CA ILE A 198 -5.73 -3.04 3.69
C ILE A 198 -5.86 -3.77 5.02
N GLY A 199 -5.54 -3.13 6.14
CA GLY A 199 -5.62 -3.75 7.47
C GLY A 199 -7.03 -4.25 7.80
N LEU A 200 -8.06 -3.44 7.52
CA LEU A 200 -9.45 -3.81 7.77
C LEU A 200 -9.94 -4.97 6.90
N LEU A 201 -9.47 -5.08 5.65
CA LEU A 201 -9.84 -6.16 4.74
C LEU A 201 -9.03 -7.43 4.99
N TYR A 202 -7.71 -7.30 5.13
CA TYR A 202 -6.80 -8.41 5.39
C TYR A 202 -7.13 -9.12 6.70
N ASN A 203 -7.53 -8.40 7.75
CA ASN A 203 -7.90 -9.01 9.02
C ASN A 203 -9.17 -9.88 8.94
N LYS A 204 -10.02 -9.72 7.91
CA LYS A 204 -11.24 -10.54 7.72
C LYS A 204 -10.97 -11.96 7.21
N CYS A 205 -9.91 -12.17 6.42
CA CYS A 205 -9.61 -13.47 5.81
C CYS A 205 -8.16 -13.94 6.00
N ARG A 206 -7.24 -13.06 6.42
CA ARG A 206 -5.80 -13.34 6.55
C ARG A 206 -5.17 -13.96 5.31
N ASN A 207 -5.69 -13.65 4.12
CA ASN A 207 -5.08 -14.04 2.85
C ASN A 207 -4.32 -12.85 2.23
N LEU A 208 -3.03 -13.03 1.95
CA LEU A 208 -2.11 -12.01 1.43
C LEU A 208 -2.46 -11.54 0.01
N SER A 209 -3.29 -12.27 -0.74
CA SER A 209 -3.82 -11.80 -2.02
C SER A 209 -4.63 -10.52 -1.90
N ILE A 210 -5.30 -10.28 -0.76
CA ILE A 210 -6.09 -9.06 -0.52
C ILE A 210 -5.22 -7.80 -0.44
N PRO A 211 -4.21 -7.71 0.44
CA PRO A 211 -3.29 -6.58 0.45
C PRO A 211 -2.60 -6.36 -0.90
N ILE A 212 -2.12 -7.44 -1.54
CA ILE A 212 -1.47 -7.36 -2.87
C ILE A 212 -2.44 -6.77 -3.89
N LEU A 213 -3.70 -7.20 -3.91
CA LEU A 213 -4.71 -6.70 -4.84
C LEU A 213 -5.01 -5.21 -4.61
N VAL A 214 -5.25 -4.80 -3.35
CA VAL A 214 -5.57 -3.41 -3.03
C VAL A 214 -4.39 -2.49 -3.37
N HIS A 215 -3.17 -2.91 -3.05
CA HIS A 215 -1.95 -2.16 -3.39
C HIS A 215 -1.75 -2.11 -4.92
N LEU A 216 -1.90 -3.23 -5.63
CA LEU A 216 -1.85 -3.26 -7.10
C LEU A 216 -2.85 -2.28 -7.71
N LEU A 217 -4.11 -2.36 -7.30
CA LEU A 217 -5.16 -1.48 -7.83
C LEU A 217 -4.86 -0.02 -7.53
N ASN A 218 -4.35 0.29 -6.35
CA ASN A 218 -3.94 1.65 -6.03
C ASN A 218 -2.85 2.17 -6.98
N ASN A 219 -1.76 1.42 -7.14
CA ASN A 219 -0.63 1.82 -7.99
C ASN A 219 -1.04 1.91 -9.46
N TYR A 220 -1.82 0.93 -9.92
CA TYR A 220 -2.32 0.88 -11.28
C TYR A 220 -3.26 2.06 -11.57
N LEU A 221 -4.30 2.27 -10.75
CA LEU A 221 -5.31 3.31 -10.97
C LEU A 221 -4.75 4.73 -10.87
N ILE A 222 -3.88 5.02 -9.90
CA ILE A 222 -3.25 6.35 -9.83
C ILE A 222 -2.27 6.56 -10.99
N GLY A 223 -1.61 5.49 -11.46
CA GLY A 223 -0.71 5.49 -12.60
C GLY A 223 -1.41 5.73 -13.94
N LEU A 224 -2.73 5.51 -14.04
CA LEU A 224 -3.48 5.80 -15.25
C LEU A 224 -3.59 7.29 -15.55
N PHE A 225 -3.51 8.15 -14.53
CA PHE A 225 -3.71 9.58 -14.73
C PHE A 225 -2.50 10.25 -15.41
N THR A 226 -2.78 11.04 -16.44
CA THR A 226 -1.81 11.91 -17.13
C THR A 226 -1.82 13.35 -16.63
N PHE A 227 -2.71 13.66 -15.68
CA PHE A 227 -2.84 14.98 -15.04
C PHE A 227 -1.63 15.36 -14.17
N ASN A 228 -1.53 16.62 -13.73
CA ASN A 228 -0.43 17.08 -12.86
C ASN A 228 -0.26 16.18 -11.63
N MET A 229 0.97 15.70 -11.39
CA MET A 229 1.27 14.70 -10.36
C MET A 229 0.94 15.15 -8.93
N VAL A 230 1.25 16.42 -8.60
CA VAL A 230 1.07 16.95 -7.25
C VAL A 230 -0.42 17.20 -6.99
N GLU A 231 -1.09 17.87 -7.92
CA GLU A 231 -2.53 18.16 -7.81
C GLU A 231 -3.37 16.87 -7.80
N ARG A 232 -3.06 15.93 -8.71
CA ARG A 232 -3.68 14.60 -8.71
C ARG A 232 -3.57 13.95 -7.34
N LEU A 233 -2.36 13.88 -6.78
CA LEU A 233 -2.14 13.17 -5.53
C LEU A 233 -2.87 13.85 -4.36
N ALA A 234 -2.95 15.17 -4.35
CA ALA A 234 -3.71 15.92 -3.35
C ALA A 234 -5.22 15.60 -3.39
N ILE A 235 -5.81 15.60 -4.60
CA ILE A 235 -7.23 15.24 -4.79
C ILE A 235 -7.46 13.77 -4.44
N TYR A 236 -6.54 12.90 -4.86
CA TYR A 236 -6.59 11.46 -4.56
C TYR A 236 -6.52 11.19 -3.05
N ALA A 237 -5.68 11.92 -2.32
CA ALA A 237 -5.59 11.87 -0.86
C ALA A 237 -6.92 12.27 -0.19
N PHE A 238 -7.56 13.33 -0.69
CA PHE A 238 -8.88 13.77 -0.21
C PHE A 238 -9.94 12.67 -0.33
N PHE A 239 -10.06 12.02 -1.50
CA PHE A 239 -11.00 10.91 -1.66
C PHE A 239 -10.63 9.69 -0.83
N TYR A 240 -9.33 9.41 -0.63
CA TYR A 240 -8.89 8.37 0.28
C TYR A 240 -9.36 8.60 1.72
N VAL A 241 -9.29 9.84 2.20
CA VAL A 241 -9.79 10.21 3.54
C VAL A 241 -11.29 9.93 3.62
N ILE A 242 -12.08 10.38 2.65
CA ILE A 242 -13.54 10.16 2.62
C ILE A 242 -13.87 8.66 2.67
N VAL A 243 -13.26 7.86 1.80
CA VAL A 243 -13.52 6.41 1.72
C VAL A 243 -13.10 5.72 3.02
N THR A 244 -11.94 6.07 3.56
CA THR A 244 -11.40 5.46 4.79
C THR A 244 -12.25 5.81 6.00
N VAL A 245 -12.60 7.07 6.19
CA VAL A 245 -13.47 7.52 7.30
C VAL A 245 -14.83 6.84 7.20
N SER A 246 -15.44 6.81 6.02
CA SER A 246 -16.71 6.13 5.78
C SER A 246 -16.63 4.65 6.15
N LEU A 247 -15.57 3.96 5.74
CA LEU A 247 -15.35 2.56 6.08
C LEU A 247 -15.21 2.33 7.59
N ILE A 248 -14.45 3.20 8.29
CA ILE A 248 -14.29 3.13 9.75
C ILE A 248 -15.64 3.32 10.46
N LEU A 249 -16.43 4.32 10.04
CA LEU A 249 -17.74 4.61 10.63
C LEU A 249 -18.73 3.45 10.43
N ILE A 250 -18.78 2.88 9.21
CA ILE A 250 -19.61 1.70 8.91
C ILE A 250 -19.19 0.51 9.78
N ASN A 251 -17.88 0.30 9.95
CA ASN A 251 -17.38 -0.82 10.75
C ASN A 251 -17.71 -0.66 12.24
N LYS A 252 -17.54 0.54 12.80
CA LYS A 252 -17.94 0.85 14.19
C LYS A 252 -19.43 0.62 14.41
N HIS A 253 -20.27 1.13 13.52
CA HIS A 253 -21.72 1.01 13.65
C HIS A 253 -22.20 -0.46 13.59
N LYS A 254 -21.58 -1.31 12.77
CA LYS A 254 -21.87 -2.75 12.76
C LYS A 254 -21.53 -3.42 14.10
N GLN A 255 -20.39 -3.07 14.70
CA GLN A 255 -19.99 -3.60 16.01
C GLN A 255 -20.97 -3.19 17.11
N CYS A 256 -21.42 -1.93 17.12
CA CYS A 256 -22.44 -1.44 18.07
C CYS A 256 -23.79 -2.19 17.94
N ARG A 257 -24.26 -2.44 16.70
CA ARG A 257 -25.53 -3.15 16.47
C ARG A 257 -25.49 -4.61 16.94
N VAL A 258 -24.38 -5.31 16.71
CA VAL A 258 -24.21 -6.71 17.17
C VAL A 258 -24.14 -6.76 18.71
N GLY A 259 -23.45 -5.82 19.35
CA GLY A 259 -23.42 -5.74 20.81
C GLY A 259 -24.81 -5.50 21.43
N CYS A 260 -25.60 -4.58 20.86
CA CYS A 260 -26.96 -4.31 21.34
C CYS A 260 -27.93 -5.48 21.12
N SER A 261 -27.79 -6.24 20.04
CA SER A 261 -28.66 -7.40 19.78
C SER A 261 -28.35 -8.60 20.67
N GLN A 262 -27.09 -8.78 21.09
CA GLN A 262 -26.71 -9.79 22.08
C GLN A 262 -27.21 -9.44 23.50
N ILE A 263 -27.15 -8.16 23.90
CA ILE A 263 -27.69 -7.70 25.19
C ILE A 263 -29.20 -7.96 25.27
N LYS A 264 -29.96 -7.71 24.20
CA LYS A 264 -31.42 -7.97 24.15
C LYS A 264 -31.82 -9.46 24.16
N LYS A 265 -30.87 -10.39 23.95
CA LYS A 265 -31.13 -11.84 23.89
C LYS A 265 -30.71 -12.59 25.16
N THR A 266 -30.22 -11.90 26.19
CA THR A 266 -29.98 -12.53 27.50
C THR A 266 -31.32 -12.58 28.27
N PRO A 267 -31.88 -13.77 28.54
CA PRO A 267 -33.03 -13.87 29.43
C PRO A 267 -32.60 -13.43 30.83
N LYS A 268 -33.45 -12.67 31.52
CA LYS A 268 -33.33 -12.44 32.96
C LYS A 268 -33.59 -13.74 33.73
#